data_AF-A0AAP0P9P9-F1
#
_entry.id   AF-A0AAP0P9P9-F1
#
_cell.length_a   1.000
_cell.length_b   1.000
_cell.length_c   1.000
_cell.angle_alpha   90.00
_cell.angle_beta   90.00
_cell.angle_gamma   90.00
#
_symmetry.space_group_name_H-M   'P 1'
#
loop_
_entity.id
_entity.type
_entity.pdbx_description
1 polymer ?
#
loop_
_entity_poly.entity_id
_entity_poly.type
_entity_poly.pdbx_seq_one_letter_code
_entity_poly.pdbx_strand_id
1 'polypeptide(L)'
;MVRMVHEALEFPSVESDNENRQSFSPNEETRKFQKILLDAEQPLYPECDEFTTLSFIVRLLNLKVLGGWSGKSFTMLLELLNAFSMIIKLHKTFYEANKLTKDLGFTCETWDVCPNNCMLFKDKDKDLDACIMCHASRYKELNGKVGLENNRGKKL
;
A
#
# COMPACT_ATOMS: atom_id res chain seq x y z
N MET A 1 9.82 -17.82 5.24
CA MET A 1 9.56 -16.44 5.69
C MET A 1 8.73 -16.39 6.97
N VAL A 2 7.78 -17.32 7.18
CA VAL A 2 7.07 -17.54 8.47
C VAL A 2 8.03 -17.68 9.67
N ARG A 3 9.21 -18.27 9.48
CA ARG A 3 10.27 -18.35 10.51
C ARG A 3 10.81 -16.98 10.98
N MET A 4 10.83 -15.96 10.12
CA MET A 4 11.40 -14.64 10.48
C MET A 4 10.47 -13.86 11.42
N VAL A 5 9.16 -14.11 11.36
CA VAL A 5 8.18 -13.47 12.26
C VAL A 5 8.14 -14.16 13.63
N HIS A 6 8.37 -15.48 13.66
CA HIS A 6 8.49 -16.22 14.92
C HIS A 6 9.78 -15.86 15.67
N GLU A 7 10.90 -15.72 14.96
CA GLU A 7 12.22 -15.41 15.53
C GLU A 7 12.34 -13.95 16.01
N ALA A 8 11.61 -13.00 15.40
CA ALA A 8 11.56 -11.61 15.85
C ALA A 8 10.80 -11.42 17.20
N LEU A 9 10.09 -12.44 17.69
CA LEU A 9 9.35 -12.43 18.95
C LEU A 9 9.94 -13.33 20.03
N GLU A 10 11.07 -13.99 19.76
CA GLU A 10 11.82 -14.72 20.79
C GLU A 10 12.59 -13.71 21.65
N PHE A 11 11.93 -13.27 22.72
CA PHE A 11 12.55 -12.57 23.83
C PHE A 11 13.87 -13.25 24.24
N PRO A 12 14.97 -12.51 24.41
CA PRO A 12 16.20 -13.08 24.95
C PRO A 12 15.90 -13.71 26.30
N SER A 13 16.26 -14.99 26.47
CA SER A 13 16.29 -15.65 27.77
C SER A 13 17.31 -14.95 28.66
N VAL A 14 16.87 -13.93 29.39
CA VAL A 14 17.64 -13.32 30.47
C VAL A 14 17.37 -14.15 31.73
N GLU A 15 18.32 -15.01 32.08
CA GLU A 15 18.45 -15.53 33.44
C GLU A 15 18.91 -14.39 34.36
N SER A 16 18.10 -14.02 35.35
CA SER A 16 18.49 -13.54 36.69
C SER A 16 17.32 -12.80 37.35
N ASP A 17 16.64 -13.52 38.23
CA ASP A 17 16.02 -13.14 39.51
C ASP A 17 15.37 -11.75 39.70
N ASN A 18 14.11 -11.85 40.14
CA ASN A 18 13.34 -10.96 41.04
C ASN A 18 12.13 -10.22 40.43
N GLU A 19 11.07 -10.20 41.22
CA GLU A 19 9.65 -10.13 40.87
C GLU A 19 9.18 -8.80 40.26
N ASN A 20 8.69 -8.85 39.01
CA ASN A 20 7.46 -8.18 38.54
C ASN A 20 7.17 -8.55 37.07
N ARG A 21 6.56 -9.72 36.81
CA ARG A 21 6.03 -10.02 35.46
C ARG A 21 4.75 -9.21 35.26
N GLN A 22 4.88 -7.96 34.82
CA GLN A 22 3.84 -7.40 33.98
C GLN A 22 3.83 -8.20 32.69
N SER A 23 2.87 -9.12 32.57
CA SER A 23 2.51 -9.67 31.28
C SER A 23 2.18 -8.48 30.38
N PHE A 24 3.06 -8.16 29.43
CA PHE A 24 2.72 -7.23 28.36
C PHE A 24 1.67 -7.93 27.50
N SER A 25 0.40 -7.82 27.90
CA SER A 25 -0.72 -8.14 27.04
C SER A 25 -0.57 -7.23 25.82
N PRO A 26 -0.52 -7.78 24.59
CA PRO A 26 -0.42 -6.96 23.41
C PRO A 26 -1.56 -5.95 23.42
N ASN A 27 -1.22 -4.66 23.32
CA ASN A 27 -2.24 -3.62 23.25
C ASN A 27 -3.15 -3.87 22.02
N GLU A 28 -4.31 -3.23 21.99
CA GLU A 28 -5.30 -3.46 20.93
C GLU A 28 -4.72 -3.24 19.52
N GLU A 29 -3.84 -2.26 19.35
CA GLU A 29 -3.17 -1.94 18.09
C GLU A 29 -2.24 -3.08 17.63
N THR A 30 -1.48 -3.66 18.55
CA THR A 30 -0.57 -4.78 18.27
C THR A 30 -1.35 -6.01 17.85
N ARG A 31 -2.47 -6.30 18.51
CA ARG A 31 -3.36 -7.41 18.13
C ARG A 31 -3.97 -7.20 16.74
N LYS A 32 -4.37 -5.97 16.42
CA LYS A 32 -4.92 -5.62 15.11
C LYS A 32 -3.87 -5.78 14.02
N PHE A 33 -2.65 -5.27 14.24
CA PHE A 33 -1.54 -5.42 13.30
C PHE A 33 -1.20 -6.89 13.06
N GLN A 34 -1.05 -7.68 14.13
CA GLN A 34 -0.77 -9.13 14.02
C GLN A 34 -1.85 -9.86 13.21
N LYS A 35 -3.12 -9.53 13.42
CA LYS A 35 -4.22 -10.11 12.64
C LYS A 35 -4.09 -9.80 11.14
N ILE A 36 -3.81 -8.54 10.80
CA ILE A 36 -3.63 -8.12 9.39
C ILE A 36 -2.44 -8.85 8.77
N LEU A 37 -1.32 -8.96 9.50
CA LEU A 37 -0.13 -9.65 9.03
C LEU A 37 -0.41 -11.14 8.77
N LEU A 38 -1.03 -11.84 9.73
CA LEU A 38 -1.36 -13.26 9.60
C LEU A 38 -2.32 -13.53 8.43
N ASP A 39 -3.29 -12.66 8.20
CA ASP A 39 -4.21 -12.75 7.05
C ASP A 39 -3.46 -12.51 5.73
N ALA A 40 -2.51 -11.58 5.69
CA ALA A 40 -1.75 -11.22 4.50
C ALA A 40 -0.65 -12.25 4.15
N GLU A 41 -0.14 -12.97 5.13
CA GLU A 41 0.83 -14.07 4.93
C GLU A 41 0.19 -15.38 4.48
N GLN A 42 -1.15 -15.47 4.41
CA GLN A 42 -1.80 -16.65 3.87
C GLN A 42 -1.41 -16.90 2.40
N PRO A 43 -1.31 -18.17 1.97
CA PRO A 43 -1.13 -18.54 0.57
C PRO A 43 -2.14 -17.83 -0.34
N LEU A 44 -1.71 -17.43 -1.54
CA LEU A 44 -2.56 -16.72 -2.50
C LEU A 44 -3.77 -17.57 -2.97
N TYR A 45 -3.59 -18.89 -3.00
CA TYR A 45 -4.62 -19.89 -3.26
C TYR A 45 -4.24 -21.18 -2.51
N PRO A 46 -5.15 -22.17 -2.35
CA PRO A 46 -4.82 -23.41 -1.65
C PRO A 46 -3.59 -24.09 -2.24
N GLU A 47 -2.66 -24.54 -1.40
CA GLU A 47 -1.42 -25.21 -1.83
C GLU A 47 -0.46 -24.32 -2.66
N CYS A 48 -0.59 -22.99 -2.56
CA CYS A 48 0.37 -22.06 -3.16
C CYS A 48 1.59 -21.86 -2.25
N ASP A 49 2.73 -22.44 -2.62
CA ASP A 49 4.00 -22.26 -1.90
C ASP A 49 4.83 -21.07 -2.40
N GLU A 50 4.53 -20.57 -3.60
CA GLU A 50 5.31 -19.52 -4.26
C GLU A 50 4.92 -18.10 -3.80
N PHE A 51 3.63 -17.87 -3.55
CA PHE A 51 3.10 -16.55 -3.24
C PHE A 51 2.17 -16.54 -2.02
N THR A 52 2.45 -15.65 -1.09
CA THR A 52 1.47 -15.15 -0.12
C THR A 52 0.65 -14.01 -0.72
N THR A 53 -0.52 -13.73 -0.15
CA THR A 53 -1.38 -12.59 -0.54
C THR A 53 -0.59 -11.27 -0.53
N LEU A 54 0.20 -11.03 0.52
CA LEU A 54 1.05 -9.85 0.63
C LEU A 54 2.10 -9.77 -0.48
N SER A 55 2.86 -10.85 -0.68
CA SER A 55 3.95 -10.88 -1.66
C SER A 55 3.44 -10.62 -3.08
N PHE A 56 2.24 -11.14 -3.40
CA PHE A 56 1.59 -10.95 -4.68
C PHE A 56 1.12 -9.50 -4.87
N ILE A 57 0.48 -8.91 -3.86
CA ILE A 57 0.04 -7.51 -3.89
C ILE A 57 1.22 -6.55 -4.05
N VAL A 58 2.31 -6.76 -3.30
CA VAL A 58 3.52 -5.93 -3.42
C VAL A 58 4.10 -5.99 -4.84
N ARG A 59 4.18 -7.19 -5.43
CA ARG A 59 4.64 -7.35 -6.82
C ARG A 59 3.71 -6.66 -7.83
N LEU A 60 2.39 -6.77 -7.65
CA LEU A 60 1.42 -6.07 -8.49
C LEU A 60 1.54 -4.55 -8.37
N LEU A 61 1.71 -4.02 -7.16
CA LEU A 61 1.92 -2.58 -6.95
C LEU A 61 3.23 -2.10 -7.57
N ASN A 62 4.30 -2.89 -7.50
CA ASN A 62 5.55 -2.58 -8.21
C ASN A 62 5.35 -2.56 -9.73
N LEU A 63 4.63 -3.54 -10.30
CA LEU A 63 4.29 -3.55 -11.72
C LEU A 63 3.44 -2.34 -12.13
N LYS A 64 2.49 -1.93 -11.28
CA LYS A 64 1.69 -0.72 -11.51
C LYS A 64 2.57 0.51 -11.63
N VAL A 65 3.51 0.69 -10.71
CA VAL A 65 4.41 1.85 -10.68
C VAL A 65 5.35 1.83 -11.88
N LEU A 66 6.05 0.72 -12.09
CA LEU A 66 7.01 0.57 -13.20
C LEU A 66 6.33 0.65 -14.57
N GLY A 67 5.12 0.12 -14.70
CA GLY A 67 4.33 0.15 -15.92
C GLY A 67 3.53 1.44 -16.12
N GLY A 68 3.51 2.36 -15.16
CA GLY A 68 2.74 3.60 -15.25
C GLY A 68 1.22 3.40 -15.31
N TRP A 69 0.70 2.32 -14.70
CA TRP A 69 -0.72 1.99 -14.80
C TRP A 69 -1.57 2.96 -13.99
N SER A 70 -2.70 3.38 -14.55
CA SER A 70 -3.69 4.19 -13.84
C SER A 70 -4.30 3.44 -12.65
N GLY A 71 -4.85 4.16 -11.67
CA GLY A 71 -5.61 3.54 -10.58
C GLY A 71 -6.80 2.72 -11.09
N LYS A 72 -7.51 3.25 -12.10
CA LYS A 72 -8.66 2.61 -12.73
C LYS A 72 -8.30 1.29 -13.42
N SER A 73 -7.28 1.29 -14.28
CA SER A 73 -6.82 0.08 -14.98
C SER A 73 -6.31 -0.99 -14.00
N PHE A 74 -5.65 -0.58 -12.93
CA PHE A 74 -5.21 -1.52 -11.88
C PHE A 74 -6.38 -2.13 -11.12
N THR A 75 -7.40 -1.34 -10.76
CA THR A 75 -8.64 -1.88 -10.15
C THR A 75 -9.31 -2.90 -11.08
N MET A 76 -9.43 -2.61 -12.38
CA MET A 76 -10.00 -3.56 -13.34
C MET A 76 -9.20 -4.88 -13.42
N LEU A 77 -7.87 -4.82 -13.31
CA LEU A 77 -7.05 -6.05 -13.21
C LEU A 77 -7.40 -6.84 -11.93
N LEU A 78 -7.47 -6.17 -10.79
CA LEU A 78 -7.77 -6.83 -9.51
C LEU A 78 -9.15 -7.49 -9.51
N GLU A 79 -10.15 -6.85 -10.13
CA GLU A 79 -11.48 -7.43 -10.33
C GLU A 79 -11.43 -8.68 -11.20
N LEU A 80 -10.67 -8.65 -12.30
CA LEU A 80 -10.46 -9.81 -13.18
C LEU A 80 -9.75 -10.96 -12.44
N LEU A 81 -8.71 -10.67 -11.66
CA LEU A 81 -8.00 -11.67 -10.87
C LEU A 81 -8.93 -12.30 -9.81
N ASN A 82 -9.78 -11.51 -9.18
CA ASN A 82 -10.77 -12.02 -8.23
C ASN A 82 -11.89 -12.86 -8.88
N ALA A 83 -12.05 -12.83 -10.21
CA ALA A 83 -13.00 -13.69 -10.89
C ALA A 83 -12.53 -15.16 -10.97
N PHE A 84 -11.23 -15.41 -10.79
CA PHE A 84 -10.70 -16.78 -10.73
C PHE A 84 -10.98 -17.38 -9.35
N SER A 85 -11.78 -18.46 -9.32
CA SER A 85 -12.22 -19.13 -8.10
C SER A 85 -11.11 -19.68 -7.21
N MET A 86 -9.90 -19.81 -7.75
CA MET A 86 -8.73 -20.28 -7.01
C MET A 86 -8.10 -19.18 -6.15
N ILE A 87 -8.17 -17.91 -6.57
CA ILE A 87 -7.49 -16.81 -5.86
C ILE A 87 -8.27 -16.46 -4.60
N ILE A 88 -7.62 -16.61 -3.44
CA ILE A 88 -8.19 -16.34 -2.13
C ILE A 88 -7.88 -14.88 -1.75
N LYS A 89 -8.94 -14.13 -1.40
CA LYS A 89 -8.86 -12.87 -0.63
C LYS A 89 -8.03 -11.74 -1.24
N LEU A 90 -7.88 -11.66 -2.56
CA LEU A 90 -7.25 -10.49 -3.17
C LEU A 90 -8.16 -9.27 -3.00
N HIS A 91 -7.58 -8.12 -2.63
CA HIS A 91 -8.31 -6.86 -2.61
C HIS A 91 -8.90 -6.53 -3.99
N LYS A 92 -10.11 -5.99 -4.01
CA LYS A 92 -10.84 -5.74 -5.28
C LYS A 92 -10.42 -4.43 -5.93
N THR A 93 -9.85 -3.51 -5.14
CA THR A 93 -9.49 -2.18 -5.61
C THR A 93 -8.04 -1.84 -5.30
N PHE A 94 -7.48 -0.92 -6.09
CA PHE A 94 -6.17 -0.33 -5.81
C PHE A 94 -6.09 0.24 -4.39
N TYR A 95 -7.15 0.90 -3.94
CA TYR A 95 -7.18 1.56 -2.63
C TYR A 95 -7.06 0.54 -1.49
N GLU A 96 -7.82 -0.55 -1.56
CA GLU A 96 -7.74 -1.63 -0.58
C GLU A 96 -6.37 -2.31 -0.59
N ALA A 97 -5.83 -2.61 -1.77
CA ALA A 97 -4.49 -3.19 -1.90
C ALA A 97 -3.40 -2.28 -1.31
N ASN A 98 -3.47 -0.98 -1.59
CA ASN A 98 -2.54 0.02 -1.05
C ASN A 98 -2.79 0.31 0.44
N LYS A 99 -3.99 0.05 0.93
CA LYS A 99 -4.30 0.16 2.36
C LYS A 99 -3.66 -0.99 3.14
N LEU A 100 -3.72 -2.22 2.64
CA LEU A 100 -3.04 -3.35 3.26
C LEU A 100 -1.56 -3.09 3.46
N THR A 101 -0.89 -2.57 2.43
CA THR A 101 0.53 -2.25 2.51
C THR A 101 0.77 -1.13 3.55
N LYS A 102 -0.05 -0.08 3.58
CA LYS A 102 0.05 0.98 4.61
C LYS A 102 -0.21 0.48 6.03
N ASP A 103 -1.22 -0.36 6.23
CA ASP A 103 -1.57 -0.94 7.52
C ASP A 103 -0.44 -1.87 8.04
N LEU A 104 0.37 -2.42 7.13
CA LEU A 104 1.58 -3.19 7.42
C LEU A 104 2.87 -2.34 7.51
N GLY A 105 2.75 -1.01 7.45
CA GLY A 105 3.87 -0.08 7.59
C GLY A 105 4.62 0.23 6.29
N PHE A 106 4.17 -0.25 5.14
CA PHE A 106 4.74 0.17 3.85
C PHE A 106 4.24 1.57 3.48
N THR A 107 5.11 2.56 3.60
CA THR A 107 4.80 3.95 3.25
C THR A 107 5.15 4.24 1.78
N CYS A 108 4.13 4.45 0.95
CA CYS A 108 4.31 5.06 -0.37
C CYS A 108 4.06 6.56 -0.25
N GLU A 109 5.11 7.36 -0.42
CA GLU A 109 4.97 8.80 -0.63
C GLU A 109 4.43 9.04 -2.03
N THR A 110 3.37 9.82 -2.15
CA THR A 110 2.86 10.24 -3.45
C THR A 110 3.20 11.68 -3.72
N TRP A 111 3.72 11.99 -4.91
CA TRP A 111 4.02 13.37 -5.30
C TRP A 111 3.13 13.79 -6.46
N ASP A 112 2.67 15.04 -6.41
CA ASP A 112 1.96 15.62 -7.54
C ASP A 112 2.97 15.86 -8.67
N VAL A 113 2.57 15.55 -9.89
CA VAL A 113 3.39 15.74 -11.09
C VAL A 113 2.80 16.87 -11.91
N CYS A 114 3.67 17.73 -12.46
CA CYS A 114 3.26 18.69 -13.49
C CYS A 114 2.46 17.98 -14.59
N PRO A 115 1.35 18.55 -15.09
CA PRO A 115 0.56 17.95 -16.17
C PRO A 115 1.38 17.62 -17.43
N ASN A 116 2.42 18.42 -17.70
CA ASN A 116 3.38 18.24 -18.79
C ASN A 116 4.62 17.42 -18.39
N ASN A 117 4.59 16.77 -17.23
CA ASN A 117 5.64 15.88 -16.71
C ASN A 117 7.03 16.55 -16.53
N CYS A 118 7.08 17.89 -16.41
CA CYS A 118 8.35 18.62 -16.32
C CYS A 118 9.02 18.56 -14.94
N MET A 119 8.23 18.41 -13.87
CA MET A 119 8.72 18.38 -12.48
C MET A 119 7.75 17.65 -11.55
N LEU A 120 8.26 17.28 -10.38
CA LEU A 120 7.50 16.81 -9.23
C LEU A 120 7.35 17.95 -8.22
N PHE A 121 6.16 18.11 -7.65
CA PHE A 121 5.91 19.06 -6.56
C PHE A 121 6.32 18.40 -5.22
N LYS A 122 7.62 18.39 -4.94
CA LYS A 122 8.23 17.75 -3.75
C LYS A 122 9.19 18.70 -3.04
N ASP A 123 9.45 18.44 -1.76
CA ASP A 123 10.47 19.09 -0.94
C ASP A 123 10.26 20.62 -0.90
N LYS A 124 11.20 21.39 -1.44
CA LYS A 124 11.11 22.85 -1.55
C LYS A 124 10.02 23.34 -2.49
N ASP A 125 9.60 22.49 -3.44
CA ASP A 125 8.62 22.81 -4.48
C ASP A 125 7.21 22.31 -4.14
N LYS A 126 7.04 21.72 -2.94
CA LYS A 126 5.78 21.08 -2.51
C LYS A 126 4.59 22.04 -2.41
N ASP A 127 4.86 23.32 -2.18
CA ASP A 127 3.84 24.36 -1.97
C ASP A 127 3.63 25.22 -3.24
N LEU A 128 4.27 24.86 -4.36
CA LEU A 128 4.04 25.55 -5.63
C LEU A 128 2.71 25.14 -6.25
N ASP A 129 1.99 26.12 -6.77
CA ASP A 129 0.73 25.94 -7.51
C ASP A 129 0.93 25.84 -9.03
N ALA A 130 2.13 26.13 -9.53
CA ALA A 130 2.47 26.08 -10.95
C ALA A 130 3.87 25.52 -11.20
N CYS A 131 4.04 24.87 -12.34
CA CYS A 131 5.32 24.32 -12.78
C CYS A 131 6.32 25.45 -13.06
N ILE A 132 7.52 25.38 -12.48
CA ILE A 132 8.58 26.37 -12.73
C ILE A 132 9.13 26.33 -14.16
N MET A 133 8.98 25.19 -14.87
CA MET A 133 9.52 24.98 -16.22
C MET A 133 8.56 25.36 -17.34
N CYS A 134 7.26 25.09 -17.17
CA CYS A 134 6.27 25.30 -18.22
C CYS A 134 5.07 26.16 -17.79
N HIS A 135 5.08 26.65 -16.55
CA HIS A 135 4.05 27.51 -15.95
C HIS A 135 2.63 26.91 -15.93
N ALA A 136 2.49 25.63 -16.28
CA ALA A 136 1.22 24.92 -16.17
C ALA A 136 0.78 24.84 -14.70
N SER A 137 -0.50 25.09 -14.45
CA SER A 137 -1.10 24.92 -13.13
C SER A 137 -0.95 23.46 -12.66
N ARG A 138 -0.62 23.30 -11.38
CA ARG A 138 -0.58 22.00 -10.68
C ARG A 138 -1.96 21.34 -10.67
N TYR A 139 -3.00 22.14 -10.51
CA TYR A 139 -4.38 21.68 -10.46
C TYR A 139 -5.02 21.77 -11.83
N LYS A 140 -5.83 20.77 -12.21
CA LYS A 140 -6.68 20.90 -13.39
C LYS A 140 -7.74 21.94 -13.11
N GLU A 141 -7.79 22.99 -13.93
CA GLU A 141 -8.90 23.93 -13.91
C GLU A 141 -10.18 23.19 -14.32
N LEU A 142 -11.14 23.10 -13.41
CA LEU A 142 -12.48 22.62 -13.71
C LEU A 142 -13.21 23.73 -14.47
N ASN A 143 -13.04 23.78 -15.79
CA ASN A 143 -13.85 24.66 -16.64
C ASN A 143 -15.33 24.35 -16.40
N GLY A 144 -16.08 25.35 -15.95
CA GLY A 144 -17.42 25.22 -15.40
C GLY A 144 -18.39 24.40 -16.24
N LYS A 145 -18.54 23.13 -15.87
CA LYS A 145 -19.79 22.36 -15.95
C LYS A 145 -19.84 21.47 -14.71
N VAL A 146 -20.91 21.61 -13.94
CA VAL A 146 -21.21 20.79 -12.77
C VAL A 146 -21.24 19.33 -13.23
N GLY A 147 -20.24 18.57 -12.79
CA GLY A 147 -20.12 17.13 -12.97
C GLY A 147 -19.09 16.65 -11.94
N LEU A 148 -19.57 15.95 -10.92
CA LEU A 148 -18.75 15.34 -9.86
C LEU A 148 -17.86 14.24 -10.47
N GLU A 149 -16.70 14.60 -10.98
CA GLU A 149 -15.64 13.64 -11.27
C GLU A 149 -14.35 14.05 -10.54
N ASN A 150 -14.05 13.30 -9.49
CA ASN A 150 -12.81 13.37 -8.72
C ASN A 150 -11.61 12.93 -9.56
N ASN A 151 -11.16 13.79 -10.48
CA ASN A 151 -9.96 13.56 -11.28
C ASN A 151 -8.77 14.28 -10.65
N ARG A 152 -8.27 13.73 -9.53
CA ARG A 152 -6.97 14.13 -8.97
C ARG A 152 -5.88 13.87 -10.01
N GLY A 153 -4.99 14.85 -10.18
CA GLY A 153 -3.88 14.81 -11.14
C GLY A 153 -3.04 13.53 -11.05
N LYS A 154 -2.24 13.26 -12.08
CA LYS A 154 -1.31 12.13 -12.08
C LYS A 154 -0.40 12.28 -10.87
N LYS A 155 -0.55 11.36 -9.91
CA LYS A 155 0.34 11.21 -8.77
C LYS A 155 1.26 10.05 -9.09
N LEU A 156 2.56 10.24 -8.87
CA LEU A 156 3.52 9.14 -8.76
C LEU A 156 3.48 8.64 -7.32
#